data_AF-A0A8T3TDG6-F1
#
_entry.id   AF-A0A8T3TDG6-F1
#
_cell.length_a   1.000
_cell.length_b   1.000
_cell.length_c   1.000
_cell.angle_alpha   90.00
_cell.angle_beta   90.00
_cell.angle_gamma   90.00
#
_symmetry.space_group_name_H-M   'P 1'
#
loop_
_entity.id
_entity.type
_entity.pdbx_description
1 polymer ?
#
loop_
_entity_poly.entity_id
_entity_poly.type
_entity_poly.pdbx_seq_one_letter_code
_entity_poly.pdbx_strand_id
1 'polypeptide(L)'
;SFPLPDDLPFEPSLSYGIHEDVFYLGMGDFVTDAMQQSESDSLAGNAAYSTALEASGGDTNTGVMYLDIASIRSFGERMVPDAERAEYDLEAKPYLEALDRFIVTGITTDGGNAARALLYVE
;
A
#
# COMPACT_ATOMS: atom_id res chain seq x y z
N SER A 1 -14.81 -0.91 -15.01
CA SER A 1 -13.39 -0.49 -14.97
C SER A 1 -13.38 1.01 -14.78
N PHE A 2 -12.63 1.51 -13.80
CA PHE A 2 -12.32 2.93 -13.73
C PHE A 2 -11.36 3.23 -14.89
N PRO A 3 -11.63 4.21 -15.76
CA PRO A 3 -10.66 4.60 -16.79
C PRO A 3 -9.45 5.20 -16.08
N LEU A 4 -8.27 4.64 -16.36
CA LEU A 4 -7.02 5.23 -15.92
C LEU A 4 -6.72 6.46 -16.81
N PRO A 5 -6.11 7.52 -16.28
CA PRO A 5 -5.62 8.64 -17.09
C PRO A 5 -4.69 8.14 -18.20
N ASP A 6 -4.74 8.76 -19.38
CA ASP A 6 -3.89 8.38 -20.52
C ASP A 6 -2.41 8.77 -20.31
N ASP A 7 -2.12 9.58 -19.30
CA ASP A 7 -0.82 10.18 -18.99
C ASP A 7 -0.18 9.63 -17.69
N LEU A 8 -0.48 8.38 -17.33
CA LEU A 8 0.16 7.75 -16.19
C LEU A 8 1.70 7.75 -16.34
N PRO A 9 2.45 8.01 -15.26
CA PRO A 9 3.91 7.99 -15.29
C PRO A 9 4.50 6.57 -15.40
N PHE A 10 3.67 5.58 -15.70
CA PHE A 10 4.01 4.17 -15.88
C PHE A 10 3.08 3.55 -16.92
N GLU A 11 3.58 2.58 -17.69
CA GLU A 11 2.71 1.75 -18.54
C GLU A 11 1.97 0.73 -17.66
N PRO A 12 0.62 0.70 -17.69
CA PRO A 12 -0.14 -0.26 -16.89
C PRO A 12 -0.10 -1.66 -17.56
N SER A 13 1.02 -2.37 -17.43
CA SER A 13 1.15 -3.78 -17.83
C SER A 13 1.06 -4.70 -16.61
N LEU A 14 0.26 -5.76 -16.68
CA LEU A 14 0.25 -6.79 -15.64
C LEU A 14 1.46 -7.72 -15.81
N SER A 15 2.21 -7.91 -14.72
CA SER A 15 3.43 -8.74 -14.67
C SER A 15 3.26 -9.82 -13.60
N TYR A 16 3.78 -11.03 -13.85
CA TYR A 16 3.78 -12.13 -12.87
C TYR A 16 5.05 -12.97 -12.98
N GLY A 17 5.39 -13.69 -11.91
CA GLY A 17 6.54 -14.59 -11.88
C GLY A 17 6.55 -15.49 -10.65
N ILE A 18 7.38 -16.53 -10.67
CA ILE A 18 7.62 -17.41 -9.51
C ILE A 18 9.12 -17.42 -9.23
N HIS A 19 9.51 -17.17 -8.00
CA HIS A 19 10.89 -17.23 -7.53
C HIS A 19 10.92 -17.84 -6.12
N GLU A 20 11.77 -18.84 -5.90
CA GLU A 20 11.91 -19.53 -4.60
C GLU A 20 10.56 -19.96 -3.96
N ASP A 21 9.68 -20.56 -4.77
CA ASP A 21 8.32 -20.98 -4.39
C ASP A 21 7.35 -19.84 -3.99
N VAL A 22 7.75 -18.58 -4.17
CA VAL A 22 6.91 -17.40 -4.00
C VAL A 22 6.34 -16.95 -5.34
N PHE A 23 5.02 -16.76 -5.40
CA PHE A 23 4.34 -16.18 -6.56
C PHE A 23 4.27 -14.65 -6.43
N TYR A 24 4.80 -13.96 -7.43
CA TYR A 24 4.79 -12.51 -7.54
C TYR A 24 3.80 -12.09 -8.62
N LEU A 25 3.01 -11.05 -8.33
CA LEU A 25 2.06 -10.43 -9.24
C LEU A 25 2.08 -8.92 -9.00
N GLY A 26 2.17 -8.13 -10.06
CA GLY A 26 2.17 -6.68 -9.94
C GLY A 26 2.04 -5.98 -11.29
N MET A 27 2.32 -4.69 -11.28
CA MET A 27 2.22 -3.82 -12.46
C MET A 27 3.61 -3.35 -12.90
N GLY A 28 3.83 -3.20 -14.21
CA GLY A 28 5.11 -2.74 -14.77
C GLY A 28 6.28 -3.63 -14.34
N ASP A 29 7.35 -3.00 -13.86
CA ASP A 29 8.59 -3.65 -13.44
C ASP A 29 8.55 -4.20 -12.00
N PHE A 30 7.43 -4.05 -11.28
CA PHE A 30 7.30 -4.46 -9.88
C PHE A 30 7.79 -5.88 -9.59
N VAL A 31 7.45 -6.85 -10.44
CA VAL A 31 7.83 -8.25 -10.23
C VAL A 31 9.35 -8.42 -10.30
N THR A 32 9.99 -7.74 -11.26
CA THR A 32 11.45 -7.76 -11.42
C THR A 32 12.13 -7.08 -10.24
N ASP A 33 11.63 -5.91 -9.83
CA ASP A 33 12.16 -5.15 -8.69
C ASP A 33 12.03 -5.94 -7.38
N ALA A 34 10.87 -6.57 -7.15
CA ALA A 34 10.62 -7.38 -5.96
C ALA A 34 11.55 -8.60 -5.86
N MET A 35 11.92 -9.20 -7.00
CA MET A 35 12.88 -10.31 -7.03
C MET A 35 14.33 -9.85 -6.81
N GLN A 36 14.66 -8.59 -7.10
CA GLN A 36 15.99 -8.02 -6.92
C GLN A 36 16.16 -7.25 -5.60
N GLN A 37 15.09 -7.15 -4.81
CA GLN A 37 15.05 -6.38 -3.58
C GLN A 37 16.05 -6.92 -2.56
N SER A 38 16.87 -6.03 -2.01
CA SER A 38 17.78 -6.37 -0.90
C SER A 38 17.08 -6.19 0.45
N GLU A 39 17.67 -6.71 1.54
CA GLU A 39 17.17 -6.46 2.90
C GLU A 39 17.09 -4.95 3.22
N SER A 40 18.03 -4.14 2.72
CA SER A 40 18.02 -2.69 2.93
C SER A 40 16.90 -1.97 2.20
N ASP A 41 16.38 -2.55 1.11
CA ASP A 41 15.27 -2.00 0.34
C ASP A 41 13.92 -2.60 0.75
N SER A 42 13.93 -3.58 1.64
CA SER A 42 12.75 -4.31 2.10
C SER A 42 11.83 -3.43 2.95
N LEU A 43 10.53 -3.62 2.81
CA LEU A 43 9.52 -3.01 3.69
C LEU A 43 9.73 -3.42 5.16
N ALA A 44 10.36 -4.58 5.41
CA ALA A 44 10.73 -5.00 6.76
C ALA A 44 11.71 -4.03 7.46
N GLY A 45 12.49 -3.26 6.70
CA GLY A 45 13.36 -2.20 7.22
C GLY A 45 12.62 -0.90 7.58
N ASN A 46 11.34 -0.77 7.21
CA ASN A 46 10.55 0.43 7.49
C ASN A 46 9.94 0.38 8.91
N ALA A 47 10.32 1.35 9.76
CA ALA A 47 9.88 1.40 11.15
C ALA A 47 8.36 1.59 11.33
N ALA A 48 7.70 2.31 10.41
CA ALA A 48 6.25 2.50 10.46
C ALA A 48 5.52 1.19 10.12
N TYR A 49 6.03 0.44 9.14
CA TYR A 49 5.54 -0.89 8.82
C TYR A 49 5.73 -1.87 9.98
N SER A 50 6.95 -1.98 10.54
CA SER A 50 7.23 -2.93 11.62
C SER A 50 6.38 -2.64 12.85
N THR A 51 6.24 -1.37 13.24
CA THR A 51 5.38 -0.95 14.35
C THR A 51 3.92 -1.32 14.09
N ALA A 52 3.44 -1.11 12.86
CA ALA A 52 2.06 -1.44 12.50
C ALA A 52 1.82 -2.96 12.48
N LEU A 53 2.79 -3.73 12.00
CA LEU A 53 2.77 -5.19 11.97
C LEU A 53 2.71 -5.77 13.39
N GLU A 54 3.60 -5.32 14.28
CA GLU A 54 3.62 -5.71 15.70
C GLU A 54 2.27 -5.42 16.38
N ALA A 55 1.73 -4.21 16.21
CA ALA A 55 0.42 -3.84 16.75
C ALA A 55 -0.73 -4.71 16.19
N SER A 56 -0.58 -5.16 14.94
CA SER A 56 -1.56 -6.02 14.28
C SER A 56 -1.45 -7.52 14.64
N GLY A 57 -0.52 -7.90 15.52
CA GLY A 57 -0.34 -9.29 15.97
C GLY A 57 0.99 -9.93 15.58
N GLY A 58 1.91 -9.16 14.97
CA GLY A 58 3.26 -9.60 14.62
C GLY A 58 3.28 -10.72 13.58
N ASP A 59 4.28 -11.59 13.67
CA ASP A 59 4.62 -12.59 12.65
C ASP A 59 3.64 -13.77 12.56
N THR A 60 2.64 -13.84 13.45
CA THR A 60 1.63 -14.92 13.43
C THR A 60 0.45 -14.51 12.54
N ASN A 61 0.72 -14.22 11.27
CA ASN A 61 -0.27 -13.83 10.29
C ASN A 61 -0.20 -14.72 9.03
N THR A 62 -1.32 -14.81 8.30
CA THR A 62 -1.43 -15.58 7.05
C THR A 62 -1.30 -14.70 5.81
N GLY A 63 -1.05 -13.41 6.00
CA GLY A 63 -0.95 -12.42 4.95
C GLY A 63 -1.01 -11.02 5.53
N VAL A 64 -0.36 -10.09 4.85
CA VAL A 64 -0.31 -8.67 5.24
C VAL A 64 -0.65 -7.83 4.01
N MET A 65 -1.49 -6.83 4.21
CA MET A 65 -1.66 -5.70 3.32
C MET A 65 -1.27 -4.45 4.08
N TYR A 66 -0.36 -3.65 3.53
CA TYR A 66 0.08 -2.39 4.12
C TYR A 66 -0.03 -1.27 3.09
N LEU A 67 -0.57 -0.12 3.51
CA LEU A 67 -0.69 1.08 2.71
C LEU A 67 -0.15 2.27 3.51
N ASP A 68 0.84 2.95 2.92
CA ASP A 68 1.28 4.28 3.35
C ASP A 68 0.38 5.32 2.68
N ILE A 69 -0.66 5.75 3.41
CA ILE A 69 -1.69 6.65 2.89
C ILE A 69 -1.12 8.05 2.69
N ALA A 70 -0.25 8.51 3.59
CA ALA A 70 0.42 9.81 3.48
C ALA A 70 1.25 9.92 2.18
N SER A 71 2.04 8.89 1.86
CA SER A 71 2.81 8.84 0.60
C SER A 71 1.91 8.76 -0.63
N ILE A 72 0.85 7.94 -0.61
CA ILE A 72 -0.13 7.84 -1.71
C ILE A 72 -0.84 9.19 -1.92
N ARG A 73 -1.24 9.86 -0.84
CA ARG A 73 -1.86 11.19 -0.88
C ARG A 73 -0.93 12.21 -1.52
N SER A 74 0.33 12.28 -1.09
CA SER A 74 1.33 13.19 -1.67
C SER A 74 1.54 12.96 -3.18
N PHE A 75 1.46 11.70 -3.63
CA PHE A 75 1.48 11.38 -5.05
C PHE A 75 0.19 11.85 -5.76
N GLY A 76 -0.99 11.52 -5.22
CA GLY A 76 -2.28 11.90 -5.79
C GLY A 76 -2.50 13.41 -5.86
N GLU A 77 -2.06 14.17 -4.85
CA GLU A 77 -2.13 15.63 -4.82
C GLU A 77 -1.40 16.27 -6.01
N ARG A 78 -0.34 15.64 -6.52
CA ARG A 78 0.38 16.14 -7.72
C ARG A 78 -0.42 15.96 -9.01
N MET A 79 -1.43 15.09 -9.01
CA MET A 79 -2.28 14.78 -10.16
C MET A 79 -3.61 15.55 -10.16
N VAL A 80 -3.96 16.22 -9.06
CA VAL A 80 -5.21 17.01 -9.00
C VAL A 80 -5.16 18.15 -10.04
N PRO A 81 -6.14 18.25 -10.96
CA PRO A 81 -6.18 19.33 -11.93
C PRO A 81 -6.29 20.71 -11.27
N ASP A 82 -5.71 21.74 -11.87
CA ASP A 82 -5.77 23.12 -11.35
C ASP A 82 -7.22 23.61 -11.16
N ALA A 83 -8.14 23.19 -12.04
CA ALA A 83 -9.56 23.53 -11.97
C ALA A 83 -10.26 22.96 -10.73
N GLU A 84 -9.79 21.83 -10.21
CA GLU A 84 -10.38 21.10 -9.08
C GLU A 84 -9.63 21.37 -7.76
N ARG A 85 -8.47 22.04 -7.83
CA ARG A 85 -7.56 22.27 -6.70
C ARG A 85 -8.25 22.94 -5.50
N ALA A 86 -9.05 23.96 -5.75
CA ALA A 86 -9.71 24.72 -4.69
C ALA A 86 -10.78 23.91 -3.95
N GLU A 87 -11.51 23.04 -4.66
CA GLU A 87 -12.49 22.12 -4.07
C GLU A 87 -11.78 21.02 -3.28
N TYR A 88 -10.71 20.44 -3.85
CA TYR A 88 -9.88 19.45 -3.15
C TYR A 88 -9.33 20.00 -1.82
N ASP A 89 -8.72 21.18 -1.84
CA ASP A 89 -8.09 21.79 -0.66
C ASP A 89 -9.11 22.11 0.44
N LEU A 90 -10.36 22.46 0.07
CA LEU A 90 -11.41 22.81 1.02
C LEU A 90 -12.15 21.58 1.56
N GLU A 91 -12.48 20.62 0.69
CA GLU A 91 -13.47 19.58 0.98
C GLU A 91 -12.86 18.21 1.23
N ALA A 92 -11.72 17.89 0.60
CA ALA A 92 -11.11 16.56 0.68
C ALA A 92 -9.86 16.54 1.55
N LYS A 93 -8.94 17.48 1.31
CA LYS A 93 -7.62 17.53 1.94
C LYS A 93 -7.66 17.46 3.46
N PRO A 94 -8.54 18.18 4.19
CA PRO A 94 -8.58 18.11 5.65
C PRO A 94 -8.89 16.72 6.22
N TYR A 95 -9.67 15.90 5.49
CA TYR A 95 -10.01 14.55 5.91
C TYR A 95 -8.94 13.53 5.54
N LEU A 96 -8.23 13.76 4.43
CA LEU A 96 -7.14 12.89 3.97
C LEU A 96 -5.82 13.19 4.68
N GLU A 97 -5.64 14.43 5.14
CA GLU A 97 -4.44 14.85 5.88
C GLU A 97 -4.28 14.09 7.19
N ALA A 98 -5.40 13.82 7.86
CA ALA A 98 -5.45 13.07 9.11
C ALA A 98 -5.15 11.57 8.94
N LEU A 99 -5.09 11.03 7.72
CA LEU A 99 -4.84 9.60 7.48
C LEU A 99 -3.34 9.38 7.20
N ASP A 100 -2.72 8.52 8.00
CA ASP A 100 -1.28 8.23 7.90
C ASP A 100 -1.03 6.90 7.15
N ARG A 101 -1.49 5.79 7.74
CA ARG A 101 -1.23 4.45 7.20
C ARG A 101 -2.33 3.47 7.59
N PHE A 102 -2.41 2.38 6.83
CA PHE A 102 -3.38 1.31 7.05
C PHE A 102 -2.70 -0.05 6.92
N ILE A 103 -3.00 -0.96 7.84
CA ILE A 103 -2.54 -2.35 7.78
C ILE A 103 -3.69 -3.32 8.01
N VAL A 104 -3.70 -4.40 7.25
CA VAL A 104 -4.57 -5.55 7.45
C VAL A 104 -3.71 -6.79 7.56
N THR A 105 -3.90 -7.57 8.62
CA THR A 105 -3.30 -8.89 8.79
C THR A 105 -4.36 -9.97 8.83
N GLY A 106 -4.13 -11.05 8.08
CA GLY A 106 -4.91 -12.29 8.20
C GLY A 106 -4.45 -13.07 9.42
N ILE A 107 -5.39 -13.60 10.21
CA ILE A 107 -5.10 -14.37 11.43
C ILE A 107 -5.84 -15.70 11.34
N THR A 108 -5.16 -16.82 11.60
CA THR A 108 -5.82 -18.11 11.75
C THR A 108 -6.31 -18.27 13.19
N THR A 109 -7.55 -18.70 13.35
CA THR A 109 -8.19 -18.98 14.65
C THR A 109 -8.76 -20.39 14.66
N ASP A 110 -8.99 -20.94 15.85
CA ASP A 110 -9.69 -22.21 16.02
C ASP A 110 -11.13 -22.10 15.51
N GLY A 111 -11.35 -22.49 14.24
CA GLY A 111 -12.65 -22.45 13.58
C GLY A 111 -12.72 -21.57 12.33
N GLY A 112 -11.63 -20.90 11.91
CA GLY A 112 -11.63 -20.14 10.66
C GLY A 112 -10.53 -19.08 10.54
N ASN A 113 -10.71 -18.19 9.56
CA ASN A 113 -9.83 -17.05 9.32
C ASN A 113 -10.48 -15.77 9.81
N ALA A 114 -9.72 -14.96 10.52
CA ALA A 114 -10.07 -13.60 10.89
C ALA A 114 -9.12 -12.61 10.21
N ALA A 115 -9.47 -11.33 10.22
CA ALA A 115 -8.57 -10.26 9.82
C ALA A 115 -8.53 -9.19 10.92
N ARG A 116 -7.38 -8.60 11.15
CA ARG A 116 -7.22 -7.40 11.99
C ARG A 116 -6.84 -6.24 11.10
N ALA A 117 -7.61 -5.16 11.17
CA ALA A 117 -7.36 -3.94 10.41
C ALA A 117 -7.09 -2.78 11.37
N LEU A 118 -6.01 -2.04 11.13
CA LEU A 118 -5.66 -0.84 11.90
C LEU A 118 -5.48 0.32 10.93
N LEU A 119 -6.23 1.39 11.18
CA LEU A 119 -6.08 2.69 10.53
C LEU A 119 -5.42 3.65 11.51
N TYR A 120 -4.32 4.25 11.09
CA TYR A 120 -3.57 5.23 11.87
C TYR A 120 -3.95 6.63 11.41
N VAL A 121 -4.14 7.51 12.40
CA VAL A 121 -4.46 8.92 12.18
C VAL A 121 -3.49 9.79 12.95
N GLU A 122 -3.14 10.96 12.39
CA GLU A 122 -2.30 12.00 13.01
C GLU A 122 -3.09 13.28 13.30
#